data_AF-A0A6G1RVM7-F1
#
_entry.id   AF-A0A6G1RVM7-F1
#
_cell.length_a   1.000
_cell.length_b   1.000
_cell.length_c   1.000
_cell.angle_alpha   90.00
_cell.angle_beta   90.00
_cell.angle_gamma   90.00
#
_symmetry.space_group_name_H-M   'P 1'
#
loop_
_entity.id
_entity.type
_entity.pdbx_description
1 polymer ?
#
loop_
_entity_poly.entity_id
_entity_poly.type
_entity_poly.pdbx_seq_one_letter_code
_entity_poly.pdbx_strand_id
1 'polypeptide(L)'
;LVELLRKPVYAKPALDPGALGELGRAVRLELSPAEKRRQEESIRRHQINIYLSDRISLHRRLPERWHPLCRAQKYDYYNLPKTSVVISFYNEAWSTLLRTVHSVLETSP
;
A
#
# COMPACT_ATOMS: atom_id res chain seq x y z
N LEU A 1 1.79 24.56 -14.05
CA LEU A 1 1.99 23.40 -14.96
C LEU A 1 2.86 22.30 -14.33
N VAL A 2 4.08 22.60 -13.86
CA VAL A 2 5.00 21.62 -13.24
C VAL A 2 4.39 20.83 -12.08
N GLU A 3 3.56 21.49 -11.26
CA GLU A 3 2.89 20.86 -10.12
C GLU A 3 1.85 19.80 -10.51
N LEU A 4 1.30 19.86 -11.74
CA LEU A 4 0.42 18.81 -12.27
C LEU A 4 1.22 17.55 -12.65
N LEU A 5 2.46 17.71 -13.14
CA LEU A 5 3.34 16.61 -13.53
C LEU A 5 3.90 15.84 -12.33
N ARG A 6 3.69 16.35 -11.10
CA ARG A 6 4.05 15.69 -9.85
C ARG A 6 2.90 14.89 -9.25
N LYS A 7 1.68 15.06 -9.74
CA LYS A 7 0.51 14.42 -9.16
C LYS A 7 0.49 12.95 -9.54
N PRO A 8 0.13 12.06 -8.62
CA PRO A 8 -0.04 10.66 -8.94
C PRO A 8 -1.21 10.45 -9.91
N VAL A 9 -1.25 9.28 -10.55
CA VAL A 9 -2.35 8.87 -11.43
C VAL A 9 -3.71 8.92 -10.72
N TYR A 10 -3.78 8.45 -9.48
CA TYR A 10 -4.98 8.55 -8.63
C TYR A 10 -4.68 9.23 -7.29
N ALA A 11 -5.61 10.07 -6.83
CA ALA A 11 -5.52 10.65 -5.51
C ALA A 11 -5.93 9.63 -4.44
N LYS A 12 -5.12 9.47 -3.40
CA LYS A 12 -5.51 8.66 -2.23
C LYS A 12 -6.75 9.27 -1.57
N PRO A 13 -7.65 8.44 -1.01
CA PRO A 13 -8.68 8.90 -0.08
C PRO A 13 -8.08 9.69 1.09
N ALA A 14 -8.97 10.40 1.80
CA ALA A 14 -8.60 11.11 3.03
C ALA A 14 -7.98 10.14 4.05
N LEU A 15 -7.01 10.62 4.80
CA LEU A 15 -6.35 9.83 5.85
C LEU A 15 -7.36 9.54 6.97
N ASP A 16 -7.48 8.27 7.36
CA ASP A 16 -8.23 7.85 8.54
C ASP A 16 -7.28 7.32 9.63
N PRO A 17 -6.91 8.14 10.62
CA PRO A 17 -6.02 7.72 11.70
C PRO A 17 -6.54 6.58 12.56
N GLY A 18 -7.84 6.25 12.51
CA GLY A 18 -8.43 5.12 13.23
C GLY A 18 -8.35 3.80 12.44
N ALA A 19 -8.10 3.87 11.14
CA ALA A 19 -8.09 2.69 10.28
C ALA A 19 -6.93 1.73 10.64
N LEU A 20 -7.23 0.42 10.54
CA LEU A 20 -6.28 -0.63 10.82
C LEU A 20 -5.06 -0.53 9.89
N GLY A 21 -3.87 -0.48 10.50
CA GLY A 21 -2.60 -0.48 9.77
C GLY A 21 -2.29 0.83 9.04
N GLU A 22 -3.09 1.89 9.30
CA GLU A 22 -2.83 3.22 8.76
C GLU A 22 -1.50 3.77 9.27
N LEU A 23 -0.78 4.48 8.40
CA LEU A 23 0.60 4.90 8.62
C LEU A 23 1.55 3.71 8.90
N GLY A 24 1.24 2.54 8.34
CA GLY A 24 2.08 1.35 8.47
C GLY A 24 2.22 0.82 9.89
N ARG A 25 1.31 1.19 10.81
CA ARG A 25 1.36 0.75 12.21
C ARG A 25 1.05 -0.73 12.34
N ALA A 26 1.65 -1.37 13.34
CA ALA A 26 1.36 -2.77 13.66
C ALA A 26 -0.09 -2.91 14.16
N VAL A 27 -0.76 -3.98 13.75
CA VAL A 27 -2.13 -4.31 14.17
C VAL A 27 -2.13 -5.71 14.76
N ARG A 28 -2.77 -5.85 15.92
CA ARG A 28 -3.15 -7.14 16.50
C ARG A 28 -4.65 -7.11 16.72
N LEU A 29 -5.34 -8.13 16.24
CA LEU A 29 -6.79 -8.25 16.37
C LEU A 29 -7.11 -9.10 17.59
N GLU A 30 -8.09 -8.66 18.38
CA GLU A 30 -8.75 -9.52 19.37
C GLU A 30 -9.76 -10.40 18.62
N LEU A 31 -9.50 -11.70 18.56
CA LEU A 31 -10.24 -12.64 17.71
C LEU A 31 -10.98 -13.69 18.52
N SER A 32 -12.20 -14.02 18.10
CA SER A 32 -12.89 -15.22 18.58
C SER A 32 -12.14 -16.50 18.15
N PRO A 33 -12.37 -17.65 18.82
CA PRO A 33 -11.74 -18.92 18.43
C PRO A 33 -11.97 -19.30 16.96
N ALA A 34 -13.16 -19.02 16.41
CA ALA A 34 -13.48 -19.28 15.01
C ALA A 34 -12.71 -18.36 14.05
N GLU A 35 -12.52 -17.10 14.40
CA GLU A 35 -11.74 -16.14 13.61
C GLU A 35 -10.25 -16.44 13.66
N LYS A 36 -9.74 -16.83 14.83
CA LYS A 36 -8.34 -17.25 14.97
C LYS A 36 -8.02 -18.44 14.06
N ARG A 37 -8.92 -19.43 13.96
CA ARG A 37 -8.79 -20.55 13.00
C ARG A 37 -8.73 -20.06 11.55
N ARG A 38 -9.59 -19.11 11.16
CA ARG A 38 -9.55 -18.51 9.81
C ARG A 38 -8.24 -17.76 9.55
N GLN A 39 -7.73 -17.04 10.54
CA GLN A 39 -6.42 -16.39 10.46
C GLN A 39 -5.30 -17.42 10.25
N GLU A 40 -5.22 -18.44 11.11
CA GLU A 40 -4.20 -19.49 11.04
C GLU A 40 -4.24 -20.23 9.70
N GLU A 41 -5.44 -20.55 9.19
CA GLU A 41 -5.61 -21.15 7.87
C GLU A 41 -5.11 -20.22 6.75
N SER A 42 -5.42 -18.93 6.82
CA SER A 42 -4.97 -17.95 5.83
C SER A 42 -3.44 -17.87 5.77
N ILE A 43 -2.78 -17.89 6.94
CA ILE A 43 -1.33 -17.93 7.09
C ILE A 43 -0.78 -19.23 6.53
N ARG A 44 -1.40 -20.38 6.83
CA ARG A 44 -0.93 -21.68 6.32
C ARG A 44 -0.96 -21.73 4.79
N ARG A 45 -1.99 -21.15 4.16
CA ARG A 45 -2.16 -21.16 2.70
C ARG A 45 -1.21 -20.19 1.97
N HIS A 46 -1.05 -18.97 2.48
CA HIS A 46 -0.34 -17.89 1.78
C HIS A 46 0.99 -17.48 2.42
N GLN A 47 1.38 -18.10 3.53
CA GLN A 47 2.56 -17.76 4.35
C GLN A 47 2.56 -16.31 4.89
N ILE A 48 1.44 -15.61 4.77
CA ILE A 48 1.21 -14.24 5.22
C ILE A 48 -0.15 -14.19 5.92
N ASN A 49 -0.33 -13.30 6.88
CA ASN A 49 -1.62 -13.07 7.54
C ASN A 49 -2.60 -12.33 6.61
N ILE A 50 -3.17 -13.05 5.66
CA ILE A 50 -4.16 -12.52 4.71
C ILE A 50 -5.44 -12.10 5.42
N TYR A 51 -5.85 -12.83 6.46
CA TYR A 51 -7.00 -12.46 7.27
C TYR A 51 -6.90 -11.03 7.84
N LEU A 52 -5.70 -10.62 8.27
CA LEU A 52 -5.43 -9.24 8.68
C LEU A 52 -5.31 -8.30 7.46
N SER A 53 -4.61 -8.73 6.40
CA SER A 53 -4.46 -7.93 5.18
C SER A 53 -5.81 -7.51 4.59
N ASP A 54 -6.81 -8.39 4.60
CA ASP A 54 -8.15 -8.11 4.07
C ASP A 54 -8.90 -7.03 4.87
N ARG A 55 -8.46 -6.75 6.09
CA ARG A 55 -9.02 -5.70 6.98
C ARG A 55 -8.23 -4.41 6.95
N ILE A 56 -7.04 -4.40 6.35
CA ILE A 56 -6.21 -3.22 6.16
C ILE A 56 -6.56 -2.59 4.82
N SER A 57 -6.80 -1.27 4.80
CA SER A 57 -7.13 -0.53 3.58
C SER A 57 -6.18 -0.84 2.42
N LEU A 58 -6.73 -0.98 1.22
CA LEU A 58 -5.96 -1.07 -0.03
C LEU A 58 -5.26 0.26 -0.35
N HIS A 59 -5.74 1.36 0.22
CA HIS A 59 -5.28 2.73 -0.04
C HIS A 59 -4.44 3.33 1.09
N ARG A 60 -4.06 2.52 2.11
CA ARG A 60 -3.35 3.01 3.29
C ARG A 60 -2.13 3.88 2.91
N ARG A 61 -1.83 4.87 3.74
CA ARG A 61 -0.62 5.69 3.65
C ARG A 61 0.48 5.09 4.49
N LEU A 62 1.71 5.34 4.07
CA LEU A 62 2.91 5.01 4.84
C LEU A 62 3.48 6.29 5.45
N PRO A 63 4.13 6.18 6.62
CA PRO A 63 4.80 7.32 7.22
C PRO A 63 6.05 7.62 6.40
N GLU A 64 6.33 8.91 6.23
CA GLU A 64 7.58 9.33 5.60
C GLU A 64 8.75 9.05 6.54
N ARG A 65 9.62 8.13 6.14
CA ARG A 65 10.83 7.74 6.90
C ARG A 65 12.13 8.00 6.15
N TRP A 66 12.06 8.64 4.99
CA TRP A 66 13.23 9.04 4.21
C TRP A 66 14.04 10.14 4.89
N HIS A 67 15.32 10.25 4.53
CA HIS A 67 16.17 11.34 4.99
C HIS A 67 15.59 12.69 4.51
N PRO A 68 15.59 13.76 5.34
CA PRO A 68 14.99 15.04 4.96
C PRO A 68 15.50 15.62 3.64
N LEU A 69 16.77 15.35 3.28
CA LEU A 69 17.35 15.77 2.00
C LEU A 69 16.65 15.19 0.77
N CYS A 70 15.99 14.03 0.88
CA CYS A 70 15.20 13.47 -0.23
C CYS A 70 14.05 14.38 -0.64
N ARG A 71 13.44 15.12 0.31
CA ARG A 71 12.38 16.10 0.01
C ARG A 71 12.90 17.34 -0.70
N ALA A 72 14.17 17.70 -0.47
CA ALA A 72 14.79 18.86 -1.09
C ALA A 72 15.21 18.58 -2.55
N GLN A 73 15.30 17.31 -2.95
CA GLN A 73 15.66 16.92 -4.31
C GLN A 73 14.61 17.41 -5.31
N LYS A 74 15.08 18.09 -6.37
CA LYS A 74 14.26 18.54 -7.48
C LYS A 74 14.56 17.66 -8.70
N TYR A 75 13.50 17.31 -9.42
CA TYR A 75 13.57 16.51 -10.64
C TYR A 75 12.94 17.30 -11.79
N ASP A 76 13.48 17.12 -12.99
CA ASP A 76 12.94 17.71 -14.21
C ASP A 76 11.90 16.77 -14.83
N TYR A 77 10.65 16.92 -14.41
CA TYR A 77 9.55 16.06 -14.85
C TYR A 77 9.25 16.14 -16.35
N TYR A 78 9.73 17.15 -17.07
CA TYR A 78 9.53 17.24 -18.52
C TYR A 78 10.44 16.29 -19.29
N ASN A 79 11.63 16.01 -18.75
CA ASN A 79 12.67 15.22 -19.41
C ASN A 79 12.85 13.83 -18.77
N LEU A 80 12.07 13.49 -17.75
CA LEU A 80 12.06 12.13 -17.20
C LEU A 80 11.42 11.15 -18.20
N PRO A 81 12.01 9.96 -18.39
CA PRO A 81 11.42 8.95 -19.25
C PRO A 81 10.14 8.38 -18.65
N LYS A 82 9.20 8.00 -19.51
CA LYS A 82 8.05 7.20 -19.10
C LYS A 82 8.50 5.79 -18.72
N THR A 83 7.75 5.15 -17.82
CA THR A 83 8.03 3.79 -17.38
C THR A 83 6.80 2.90 -17.51
N SER A 84 7.03 1.60 -17.66
CA SER A 84 6.00 0.57 -17.59
C SER A 84 6.25 -0.28 -16.35
N VAL A 85 5.29 -0.30 -15.43
CA VAL A 85 5.35 -1.15 -14.23
C VAL A 85 4.75 -2.50 -14.56
N VAL A 86 5.55 -3.55 -14.54
CA VAL A 86 5.12 -4.93 -14.82
C VAL A 86 5.08 -5.71 -13.51
N ILE A 87 3.90 -6.24 -13.15
CA ILE A 87 3.67 -7.02 -11.93
C ILE A 87 3.31 -8.45 -12.34
N SER A 88 4.27 -9.38 -12.23
CA SER A 88 4.02 -10.81 -12.39
C SER A 88 3.59 -11.41 -11.05
N PHE A 89 2.50 -12.17 -11.03
CA PHE A 89 1.96 -12.79 -9.81
C PHE A 89 1.55 -14.24 -10.07
N TYR A 90 1.60 -15.07 -9.02
CA TYR A 90 1.11 -16.45 -9.05
C TYR A 90 0.42 -16.75 -7.73
N ASN A 91 -0.88 -17.05 -7.78
CA ASN A 91 -1.70 -17.34 -6.59
C ASN A 91 -1.56 -16.31 -5.45
N GLU A 92 -1.34 -15.04 -5.80
CA GLU A 92 -1.23 -13.94 -4.83
C GLU A 92 -2.59 -13.66 -4.18
N ALA A 93 -2.58 -13.30 -2.90
CA ALA A 93 -3.81 -12.93 -2.22
C ALA A 93 -4.39 -11.62 -2.78
N TRP A 94 -5.71 -11.52 -2.84
CA TRP A 94 -6.39 -10.38 -3.45
C TRP A 94 -6.02 -9.04 -2.81
N SER A 95 -6.03 -8.96 -1.48
CA SER A 95 -5.74 -7.72 -0.75
C SER A 95 -4.30 -7.26 -0.89
N THR A 96 -3.33 -8.18 -1.00
CA THR A 96 -1.91 -7.83 -1.20
C THR A 96 -1.65 -7.38 -2.64
N LEU A 97 -2.19 -8.10 -3.62
CA LEU A 97 -2.07 -7.75 -5.04
C LEU A 97 -2.69 -6.38 -5.34
N LEU A 98 -3.95 -6.17 -4.94
CA LEU A 98 -4.61 -4.89 -5.20
C LEU A 98 -3.97 -3.73 -4.46
N ARG A 99 -3.51 -3.92 -3.22
CA ARG A 99 -2.78 -2.87 -2.50
C ARG A 99 -1.49 -2.49 -3.23
N THR A 100 -0.84 -3.44 -3.89
CA THR A 100 0.33 -3.16 -4.74
C THR A 100 -0.06 -2.27 -5.92
N VAL A 101 -1.13 -2.64 -6.65
CA VAL A 101 -1.63 -1.87 -7.79
C VAL A 101 -2.04 -0.46 -7.38
N HIS A 102 -2.85 -0.32 -6.31
CA HIS A 102 -3.25 0.98 -5.79
C HIS A 102 -2.06 1.81 -5.33
N SER A 103 -1.09 1.20 -4.63
CA SER A 103 0.12 1.90 -4.21
C SER A 103 0.88 2.48 -5.39
N VAL A 104 1.04 1.74 -6.49
CA VAL A 104 1.70 2.23 -7.70
C VAL A 104 0.95 3.44 -8.26
N LEU A 105 -0.36 3.30 -8.50
CA LEU A 105 -1.16 4.34 -9.13
C LEU A 105 -1.30 5.59 -8.26
N GLU A 106 -1.25 5.44 -6.95
CA GLU A 106 -1.44 6.53 -5.98
C GLU A 106 -0.14 7.22 -5.57
N THR A 107 1.02 6.75 -6.05
CA THR A 107 2.34 7.32 -5.72
C THR A 107 3.23 7.60 -6.91
N SER A 108 2.85 7.16 -8.12
CA SER A 108 3.62 7.37 -9.35
C SER A 108 3.08 8.57 -10.14
N PRO A 109 3.90 9.61 -10.39
CA PRO A 109 3.56 10.75 -11.25
C PRO A 109 3.48 10.41 -12.74
#